data_AF-A0A9E6AU29-F1
#
_entry.id   AF-A0A9E6AU29-F1
#
_cell.length_a   1.000
_cell.length_b   1.000
_cell.length_c   1.000
_cell.angle_alpha   90.00
_cell.angle_beta   90.00
_cell.angle_gamma   90.00
#
_symmetry.space_group_name_H-M   'P 1'
#
loop_
_entity.id
_entity.type
_entity.pdbx_description
1 polymer ?
#
loop_
_entity_poly.entity_id
_entity_poly.type
_entity_poly.pdbx_seq_one_letter_code
_entity_poly.pdbx_strand_id
1 'polypeptide(L)'
;MTKTIRKYSSGELAFFAAFEQHKDDLPQGDNAASRQLAVDWLKTNGIATKRVESYHYSDLRKQFSKKQNYANSAANISFDDVKSHPTIAAFDDSQYAPVVFVDGKLRLDLSDISAVVDKINVSSLAELTASNKLPASLATNFAKDDNQNAIDNLTRVMWRDGLVLSVKQDIAEDLPIFMIFVTTGQNDQAQFNRHYIMLEQNVKATIIEAHINLNDAPSLNLHHFNYNLDAKSNLTHFVVNGENKSATNICRTDGVYADKVILNSTALS
;
A
#
# COMPACT_ATOMS: atom_id res chain seq x y z
N MET A 1 -24.63 31.89 -6.48
CA MET A 1 -23.64 31.00 -7.12
C MET A 1 -24.28 29.63 -7.28
N THR A 2 -24.57 29.20 -8.50
CA THR A 2 -25.19 27.91 -8.78
C THR A 2 -24.17 26.81 -8.44
N LYS A 3 -24.39 26.06 -7.36
CA LYS A 3 -23.53 24.94 -6.96
C LYS A 3 -23.69 23.87 -8.05
N THR A 4 -22.76 23.81 -9.01
CA THR A 4 -22.77 22.77 -10.05
C THR A 4 -22.73 21.41 -9.35
N ILE A 5 -23.85 20.69 -9.38
CA ILE A 5 -23.94 19.35 -8.79
C ILE A 5 -23.04 18.44 -9.63
N ARG A 6 -21.94 17.97 -9.04
CA ARG A 6 -21.07 16.99 -9.69
C ARG A 6 -21.85 15.71 -9.93
N LYS A 7 -21.82 15.20 -11.16
CA LYS A 7 -22.36 13.89 -11.49
C LYS A 7 -21.28 12.83 -11.30
N TYR A 8 -21.42 12.02 -10.25
CA TYR A 8 -20.59 10.84 -10.04
C TYR A 8 -20.94 9.72 -11.03
N SER A 9 -19.93 8.91 -11.38
CA SER A 9 -20.11 7.63 -12.05
C SER A 9 -20.74 6.60 -11.10
N SER A 10 -21.23 5.49 -11.67
CA SER A 10 -21.72 4.36 -10.88
C SER A 10 -20.64 3.74 -9.98
N GLY A 11 -19.38 3.71 -10.44
CA GLY A 11 -18.24 3.25 -9.66
C GLY A 11 -17.89 4.17 -8.50
N GLU A 12 -17.87 5.49 -8.72
CA GLU A 12 -17.67 6.47 -7.63
C GLU A 12 -18.77 6.37 -6.58
N LEU A 13 -20.04 6.23 -6.98
CA LEU A 13 -21.14 6.04 -6.04
C LEU A 13 -20.98 4.75 -5.23
N ALA A 14 -20.51 3.67 -5.86
CA ALA A 14 -20.23 2.41 -5.16
C ALA A 14 -19.07 2.56 -4.17
N PHE A 15 -17.99 3.24 -4.55
CA PHE A 15 -16.87 3.56 -3.66
C PHE A 15 -17.31 4.37 -2.44
N PHE A 16 -18.08 5.46 -2.63
CA PHE A 16 -18.57 6.26 -1.51
C PHE A 16 -19.57 5.48 -0.64
N ALA A 17 -20.45 4.68 -1.23
CA ALA A 17 -21.35 3.82 -0.46
C ALA A 17 -20.58 2.77 0.36
N ALA A 18 -19.53 2.16 -0.22
CA ALA A 18 -18.66 1.24 0.48
C ALA A 18 -17.90 1.91 1.64
N PHE A 19 -17.44 3.16 1.45
CA PHE A 19 -16.88 3.93 2.55
C PHE A 19 -17.90 4.13 3.68
N GLU A 20 -19.11 4.60 3.39
CA GLU A 20 -20.13 4.80 4.44
C GLU A 20 -20.52 3.48 5.13
N GLN A 21 -20.53 2.36 4.39
CA GLN A 21 -20.82 1.03 4.92
C GLN A 21 -19.71 0.50 5.85
N HIS A 22 -18.45 0.78 5.53
CA HIS A 22 -17.29 0.16 6.19
C HIS A 22 -16.46 1.10 7.05
N LYS A 23 -16.77 2.41 7.08
CA LYS A 23 -15.96 3.44 7.77
C LYS A 23 -15.70 3.13 9.24
N ASP A 24 -16.61 2.41 9.91
CA ASP A 24 -16.49 2.05 11.32
C ASP A 24 -15.57 0.83 11.52
N ASP A 25 -15.39 0.00 10.48
CA ASP A 25 -14.44 -1.13 10.45
C ASP A 25 -13.03 -0.73 10.00
N LEU A 26 -12.84 0.50 9.51
CA LEU A 26 -11.53 1.00 9.11
C LEU A 26 -10.68 1.31 10.35
N PRO A 27 -9.34 1.26 10.26
CA PRO A 27 -8.48 1.64 11.37
C PRO A 27 -8.80 3.06 11.86
N GLN A 28 -9.15 3.20 13.14
CA GLN A 28 -9.47 4.46 13.81
C GLN A 28 -8.27 4.95 14.63
N GLY A 29 -8.19 6.27 14.86
CA GLY A 29 -7.12 6.89 15.64
C GLY A 29 -6.67 8.22 15.02
N ASP A 30 -5.37 8.50 15.07
CA ASP A 30 -4.74 9.75 14.59
C ASP A 30 -5.03 10.06 13.10
N ASN A 31 -5.43 9.06 12.32
CA ASN A 31 -5.79 9.19 10.91
C ASN A 31 -7.24 9.65 10.64
N ALA A 32 -8.11 9.71 11.66
CA ALA A 32 -9.54 9.97 11.46
C ALA A 32 -9.79 11.34 10.80
N ALA A 33 -9.09 12.39 11.24
CA ALA A 33 -9.24 13.73 10.68
C ALA A 33 -8.79 13.79 9.21
N SER A 34 -7.66 13.19 8.87
CA SER A 34 -7.17 13.20 7.48
C SER A 34 -7.99 12.30 6.55
N ARG A 35 -8.56 11.21 7.08
CA ARG A 35 -9.56 10.42 6.35
C ARG A 35 -10.80 11.25 6.00
N GLN A 36 -11.29 12.04 6.96
CA GLN A 36 -12.44 12.92 6.75
C GLN A 36 -12.13 14.00 5.68
N LEU A 37 -10.96 14.64 5.78
CA LEU A 37 -10.51 15.59 4.76
C LEU A 37 -10.41 14.95 3.36
N ALA A 38 -9.88 13.72 3.29
CA ALA A 38 -9.74 13.02 2.03
C ALA A 38 -11.08 12.65 1.39
N VAL A 39 -12.06 12.19 2.17
CA VAL A 39 -13.40 11.89 1.64
C VAL A 39 -14.13 13.16 1.21
N ASP A 40 -13.98 14.27 1.93
CA ASP A 40 -14.57 15.56 1.54
C ASP A 40 -13.92 16.13 0.28
N TRP A 41 -12.60 15.95 0.14
CA TRP A 41 -11.89 16.30 -1.08
C TRP A 41 -12.38 15.46 -2.26
N LEU A 42 -12.54 14.14 -2.10
CA LEU A 42 -13.07 13.27 -3.16
C LEU A 42 -14.55 13.54 -3.46
N LYS A 43 -15.37 13.89 -2.48
CA LYS A 43 -16.77 14.32 -2.72
C LYS A 43 -16.80 15.66 -3.51
N THR A 44 -15.84 16.54 -3.28
CA THR A 44 -15.75 17.80 -4.05
C THR A 44 -15.16 17.59 -5.46
N ASN A 45 -14.04 16.88 -5.53
CA ASN A 45 -13.18 16.77 -6.70
C ASN A 45 -13.31 15.46 -7.48
N GLY A 46 -14.13 14.52 -7.00
CA GLY A 46 -14.35 13.18 -7.53
C GLY A 46 -13.06 12.38 -7.72
N ILE A 47 -13.20 11.20 -8.31
CA ILE A 47 -12.03 10.43 -8.71
C ILE A 47 -11.48 11.05 -10.00
N ALA A 48 -10.15 11.16 -10.07
CA ALA A 48 -9.48 11.82 -11.18
C ALA A 48 -9.85 11.17 -12.52
N THR A 49 -10.01 12.03 -13.53
CA THR A 49 -10.32 11.63 -14.90
C THR A 49 -9.22 12.12 -15.83
N LYS A 50 -9.25 11.70 -17.10
CA LYS A 50 -8.33 12.22 -18.14
C LYS A 50 -8.35 13.74 -18.37
N ARG A 51 -9.27 14.48 -17.73
CA ARG A 51 -9.29 15.95 -17.73
C ARG A 51 -8.27 16.57 -16.78
N VAL A 52 -7.81 15.81 -15.80
CA VAL A 52 -6.70 16.21 -14.92
C VAL A 52 -5.42 15.84 -15.64
N GLU A 53 -4.50 16.79 -15.79
CA GLU A 53 -3.28 16.65 -16.60
C GLU A 53 -2.48 15.39 -16.24
N SER A 54 -2.21 15.17 -14.95
CA SER A 54 -1.49 14.00 -14.44
C SER A 54 -2.15 12.64 -14.74
N TYR A 55 -3.40 12.64 -15.19
CA TYR A 55 -4.20 11.44 -15.46
C TYR A 55 -4.70 11.37 -16.91
N HIS A 56 -4.15 12.20 -17.82
CA HIS A 56 -4.61 12.29 -19.20
C HIS A 56 -4.65 10.93 -19.92
N TYR A 57 -3.67 10.07 -19.65
CA TYR A 57 -3.55 8.74 -20.23
C TYR A 57 -4.06 7.61 -19.32
N SER A 58 -4.39 7.92 -18.06
CA SER A 58 -4.76 6.94 -17.02
C SER A 58 -5.97 7.45 -16.22
N ASP A 59 -7.15 7.31 -16.82
CA ASP A 59 -8.43 7.73 -16.22
C ASP A 59 -8.76 6.85 -15.00
N LEU A 60 -8.36 7.30 -13.80
CA LEU A 60 -8.57 6.56 -12.54
C LEU A 60 -10.04 6.24 -12.31
N ARG A 61 -10.94 7.17 -12.65
CA ARG A 61 -12.38 6.99 -12.45
C ARG A 61 -12.93 5.75 -13.15
N LYS A 62 -12.33 5.33 -14.27
CA LYS A 62 -12.75 4.13 -15.02
C LYS A 62 -12.34 2.81 -14.35
N GLN A 63 -11.42 2.85 -13.41
CA GLN A 63 -10.99 1.66 -12.66
C GLN A 63 -11.95 1.31 -11.52
N PHE A 64 -12.94 2.16 -11.25
CA PHE A 64 -13.94 1.93 -10.20
C PHE A 64 -15.24 1.41 -10.81
N SER A 65 -15.81 0.37 -10.18
CA SER A 65 -16.98 -0.35 -10.67
C SER A 65 -17.96 -0.68 -9.53
N LYS A 66 -19.22 -0.99 -9.88
CA LYS A 66 -20.23 -1.46 -8.90
C LYS A 66 -20.00 -2.90 -8.43
N LYS A 67 -19.13 -3.66 -9.10
CA LYS A 67 -18.87 -5.08 -8.81
C LYS A 67 -17.75 -5.26 -7.78
N GLN A 68 -16.97 -4.22 -7.55
CA GLN A 68 -15.86 -4.25 -6.61
C GLN A 68 -16.33 -4.60 -5.20
N ASN A 69 -15.64 -5.55 -4.60
CA ASN A 69 -15.84 -5.99 -3.25
C ASN A 69 -14.85 -5.25 -2.34
N TYR A 70 -15.39 -4.52 -1.36
CA TYR A 70 -14.63 -3.75 -0.38
C TYR A 70 -14.62 -4.42 1.00
N ALA A 71 -15.10 -5.66 1.12
CA ALA A 71 -15.22 -6.38 2.38
C ALA A 71 -13.86 -6.60 3.05
N ASN A 72 -13.86 -6.58 4.39
CA ASN A 72 -12.65 -6.74 5.20
C ASN A 72 -12.29 -8.21 5.45
N SER A 73 -12.08 -8.99 4.39
CA SER A 73 -11.79 -10.42 4.47
C SER A 73 -10.46 -10.74 3.77
N ALA A 74 -9.61 -11.50 4.45
CA ALA A 74 -8.45 -12.13 3.82
C ALA A 74 -8.66 -13.64 3.80
N ALA A 75 -8.36 -14.27 2.66
CA ALA A 75 -8.41 -15.71 2.55
C ALA A 75 -7.38 -16.37 3.48
N ASN A 76 -7.74 -17.54 4.01
CA ASN A 76 -6.76 -18.38 4.69
C ASN A 76 -6.06 -19.24 3.64
N ILE A 77 -4.79 -18.94 3.38
CA ILE A 77 -3.90 -19.67 2.47
C ILE A 77 -2.64 -20.08 3.22
N SER A 78 -1.89 -21.01 2.66
CA SER A 78 -0.56 -21.42 3.11
C SER A 78 0.53 -20.62 2.40
N PHE A 79 1.76 -20.65 2.93
CA PHE A 79 2.91 -20.07 2.22
C PHE A 79 3.25 -20.86 0.95
N ASP A 80 2.95 -22.16 0.90
CA ASP A 80 3.14 -22.99 -0.30
C ASP A 80 2.26 -22.51 -1.47
N ASP A 81 1.03 -22.04 -1.19
CA ASP A 81 0.16 -21.44 -2.20
C ASP A 81 0.82 -20.21 -2.84
N VAL A 82 1.46 -19.37 -2.01
CA VAL A 82 2.20 -18.18 -2.46
C VAL A 82 3.44 -18.59 -3.26
N LYS A 83 4.22 -19.55 -2.74
CA LYS A 83 5.48 -19.99 -3.35
C LYS A 83 5.29 -20.73 -4.67
N SER A 84 4.13 -21.36 -4.86
CA SER A 84 3.76 -22.03 -6.11
C SER A 84 3.62 -21.07 -7.31
N HIS A 85 3.42 -19.78 -7.05
CA HIS A 85 3.30 -18.78 -8.11
C HIS A 85 4.63 -18.59 -8.85
N PRO A 86 4.69 -18.67 -10.20
CA PRO A 86 5.95 -18.63 -10.95
C PRO A 86 6.86 -17.43 -10.65
N THR A 87 6.26 -16.25 -10.46
CA THR A 87 7.01 -15.03 -10.10
C THR A 87 7.74 -15.17 -8.76
N ILE A 88 7.15 -15.86 -7.77
CA ILE A 88 7.75 -16.03 -6.44
C ILE A 88 8.70 -17.25 -6.43
N ALA A 89 8.35 -18.30 -7.17
CA ALA A 89 9.21 -19.48 -7.35
C ALA A 89 10.55 -19.15 -8.02
N ALA A 90 10.63 -18.05 -8.77
CA ALA A 90 11.87 -17.59 -9.40
C ALA A 90 12.92 -17.06 -8.41
N PHE A 91 12.54 -16.78 -7.16
CA PHE A 91 13.44 -16.30 -6.11
C PHE A 91 13.86 -17.43 -5.19
N ASP A 92 15.10 -17.35 -4.70
CA ASP A 92 15.65 -18.26 -3.70
C ASP A 92 15.27 -17.78 -2.30
N ASP A 93 14.58 -18.63 -1.54
CA ASP A 93 14.07 -18.29 -0.20
C ASP A 93 15.18 -18.03 0.81
N SER A 94 16.41 -18.52 0.55
CA SER A 94 17.56 -18.26 1.42
C SER A 94 18.13 -16.85 1.26
N GLN A 95 17.72 -16.11 0.22
CA GLN A 95 18.28 -14.80 -0.10
C GLN A 95 17.47 -13.63 0.43
N TYR A 96 16.20 -13.83 0.80
CA TYR A 96 15.31 -12.74 1.22
C TYR A 96 14.42 -13.14 2.40
N ALA A 97 14.12 -12.16 3.26
CA ALA A 97 13.14 -12.29 4.32
C ALA A 97 11.72 -11.94 3.81
N PRO A 98 10.81 -12.91 3.62
CA PRO A 98 9.46 -12.63 3.12
C PRO A 98 8.58 -11.89 4.13
N VAL A 99 7.86 -10.88 3.65
CA VAL A 99 6.78 -10.17 4.33
C VAL A 99 5.54 -10.27 3.46
N VAL A 100 4.57 -11.08 3.88
CA VAL A 100 3.44 -11.49 3.05
C VAL A 100 2.18 -10.71 3.43
N PHE A 101 1.49 -10.21 2.41
CA PHE A 101 0.15 -9.68 2.50
C PHE A 101 -0.81 -10.57 1.74
N VAL A 102 -1.98 -10.82 2.32
CA VAL A 102 -3.06 -11.57 1.67
C VAL A 102 -4.32 -10.72 1.69
N ASP A 103 -4.84 -10.43 0.49
CA ASP A 103 -6.00 -9.58 0.26
C ASP A 103 -5.92 -8.23 1.03
N GLY A 104 -4.74 -7.61 0.96
CA GLY A 104 -4.47 -6.32 1.60
C GLY A 104 -4.23 -6.36 3.11
N LYS A 105 -4.16 -7.53 3.75
CA LYS A 105 -3.81 -7.66 5.19
C LYS A 105 -2.42 -8.25 5.38
N LEU A 106 -1.65 -7.72 6.34
CA LEU A 106 -0.37 -8.30 6.72
C LEU A 106 -0.57 -9.67 7.38
N ARG A 107 0.14 -10.70 6.91
CA ARG A 107 0.13 -12.07 7.45
C ARG A 107 1.48 -12.41 8.04
N LEU A 108 1.69 -12.01 9.30
CA LEU A 108 2.92 -12.30 10.03
C LEU A 108 3.18 -13.81 10.19
N ASP A 109 2.11 -14.61 10.23
CA ASP A 109 2.18 -16.07 10.25
C ASP A 109 2.65 -16.70 8.91
N LEU A 110 2.63 -15.93 7.82
CA LEU A 110 3.22 -16.29 6.53
C LEU A 110 4.54 -15.54 6.24
N SER A 111 5.02 -14.72 7.18
CA SER A 111 6.19 -13.87 7.02
C SER A 111 7.36 -14.38 7.85
N ASP A 112 8.34 -15.02 7.23
CA ASP A 112 9.58 -15.44 7.91
C ASP A 112 10.64 -14.34 7.84
N ILE A 113 10.70 -13.53 8.89
CA ILE A 113 11.71 -12.49 9.05
C ILE A 113 12.81 -12.87 10.05
N SER A 114 12.92 -14.14 10.42
CA SER A 114 13.83 -14.62 11.47
C SER A 114 15.29 -14.26 11.20
N ALA A 115 15.72 -14.28 9.93
CA ALA A 115 17.08 -13.94 9.52
C ALA A 115 17.46 -12.46 9.76
N VAL A 116 16.48 -11.57 9.93
CA VAL A 116 16.70 -10.11 10.04
C VAL A 116 16.01 -9.50 11.27
N VAL A 117 15.40 -10.31 12.14
CA VAL A 117 14.54 -9.88 13.25
C VAL A 117 15.24 -8.95 14.26
N ASP A 118 16.55 -9.10 14.45
CA ASP A 118 17.31 -8.25 15.36
C ASP A 118 17.56 -6.83 14.81
N LYS A 119 17.43 -6.66 13.49
CA LYS A 119 17.81 -5.46 12.73
C LYS A 119 16.61 -4.65 12.26
N ILE A 120 15.47 -5.32 12.08
CA ILE A 120 14.24 -4.70 11.57
C ILE A 120 13.08 -4.85 12.57
N ASN A 121 12.12 -3.94 12.47
CA ASN A 121 10.80 -4.11 13.07
C ASN A 121 9.75 -4.06 11.96
N VAL A 122 8.84 -5.03 11.94
CA VAL A 122 7.73 -5.17 11.00
C VAL A 122 6.46 -5.18 11.82
N SER A 123 5.54 -4.25 11.55
CA SER A 123 4.29 -4.14 12.30
C SER A 123 3.12 -3.78 11.38
N SER A 124 1.93 -4.30 11.69
CA SER A 124 0.70 -3.89 11.02
C SER A 124 0.42 -2.41 11.30
N LEU A 125 0.21 -1.65 10.23
CA LEU A 125 -0.18 -0.25 10.35
C LEU A 125 -1.55 -0.13 11.04
N ALA A 126 -2.49 -1.03 10.72
CA ALA A 126 -3.81 -1.03 11.34
C ALA A 126 -3.73 -1.26 12.85
N GLU A 127 -2.95 -2.25 13.29
CA GLU A 127 -2.78 -2.55 14.72
C GLU A 127 -2.10 -1.42 15.48
N LEU A 128 -1.04 -0.83 14.93
CA LEU A 128 -0.37 0.32 15.54
C LEU A 128 -1.31 1.53 15.67
N THR A 129 -2.15 1.76 14.66
CA THR A 129 -3.14 2.85 14.69
C THR A 129 -4.21 2.58 15.74
N ALA A 130 -4.82 1.40 15.73
CA ALA A 130 -5.88 1.01 16.66
C ALA A 130 -5.41 0.97 18.12
N SER A 131 -4.14 0.64 18.35
CA SER A 131 -3.53 0.61 19.69
C SER A 131 -2.90 1.93 20.13
N ASN A 132 -3.00 3.00 19.33
CA ASN A 132 -2.38 4.31 19.59
C ASN A 132 -0.86 4.23 19.83
N LYS A 133 -0.18 3.41 19.02
CA LYS A 133 1.28 3.15 19.06
C LYS A 133 1.98 3.58 17.77
N LEU A 134 1.34 4.42 16.96
CA LEU A 134 2.00 4.99 15.78
C LEU A 134 3.24 5.79 16.21
N PRO A 135 4.39 5.61 15.54
CA PRO A 135 5.53 6.52 15.70
C PRO A 135 5.10 7.97 15.44
N ALA A 136 5.56 8.91 16.26
CA ALA A 136 5.15 10.32 16.18
C ALA A 136 5.43 10.95 14.79
N SER A 137 6.53 10.54 14.14
CA SER A 137 6.87 10.94 12.77
C SER A 137 5.79 10.53 11.76
N LEU A 138 5.19 9.35 11.94
CA LEU A 138 4.11 8.85 11.08
C LEU A 138 2.78 9.53 11.39
N ALA A 139 2.46 9.74 12.65
CA ALA A 139 1.26 10.49 13.07
C ALA A 139 1.25 11.89 12.43
N THR A 140 2.40 12.55 12.37
CA THR A 140 2.57 13.85 11.69
C THR A 140 2.32 13.75 10.18
N ASN A 141 2.79 12.69 9.52
CA ASN A 141 2.50 12.46 8.10
C ASN A 141 1.00 12.25 7.86
N PHE A 142 0.32 11.47 8.70
CA PHE A 142 -1.13 11.30 8.62
C PHE A 142 -1.88 12.62 8.79
N ALA A 143 -1.41 13.52 9.65
CA ALA A 143 -2.02 14.81 9.89
C ALA A 143 -1.79 15.84 8.77
N LYS A 144 -0.92 15.56 7.79
CA LYS A 144 -0.73 16.45 6.63
C LYS A 144 -2.05 16.60 5.85
N ASP A 145 -2.37 17.84 5.51
CA ASP A 145 -3.55 18.24 4.74
C ASP A 145 -3.27 18.31 3.23
N ASP A 146 -2.22 17.61 2.74
CA ASP A 146 -1.88 17.56 1.32
C ASP A 146 -2.89 16.70 0.54
N ASN A 147 -4.09 17.26 0.41
CA ASN A 147 -5.23 16.64 -0.23
C ASN A 147 -5.18 16.83 -1.75
N GLN A 148 -4.06 17.25 -2.35
CA GLN A 148 -4.04 17.59 -3.78
C GLN A 148 -3.82 16.39 -4.71
N ASN A 149 -3.50 15.22 -4.16
CA ASN A 149 -3.28 14.01 -4.96
C ASN A 149 -4.44 13.01 -4.87
N ALA A 150 -4.99 12.61 -6.03
CA ALA A 150 -6.13 11.70 -6.07
C ALA A 150 -5.82 10.29 -5.51
N ILE A 151 -4.63 9.73 -5.79
CA ILE A 151 -4.24 8.39 -5.30
C ILE A 151 -4.01 8.42 -3.78
N ASP A 152 -3.37 9.48 -3.27
CA ASP A 152 -3.21 9.64 -1.81
C ASP A 152 -4.57 9.75 -1.11
N ASN A 153 -5.49 10.58 -1.62
CA ASN A 153 -6.84 10.67 -1.04
C ASN A 153 -7.60 9.33 -1.11
N LEU A 154 -7.53 8.61 -2.23
CA LEU A 154 -8.17 7.29 -2.36
C LEU A 154 -7.68 6.31 -1.29
N THR A 155 -6.36 6.23 -1.08
CA THR A 155 -5.78 5.38 -0.05
C THR A 155 -6.08 5.90 1.37
N ARG A 156 -6.05 7.22 1.63
CA ARG A 156 -6.45 7.80 2.93
C ARG A 156 -7.87 7.43 3.32
N VAL A 157 -8.80 7.44 2.36
CA VAL A 157 -10.20 7.09 2.60
C VAL A 157 -10.34 5.62 3.00
N MET A 158 -9.79 4.70 2.20
CA MET A 158 -10.16 3.28 2.29
C MET A 158 -9.09 2.35 2.86
N TRP A 159 -7.90 2.84 3.24
CA TRP A 159 -6.86 1.93 3.70
C TRP A 159 -7.32 1.09 4.89
N ARG A 160 -7.05 -0.22 4.82
CA ARG A 160 -7.44 -1.20 5.85
C ARG A 160 -6.28 -1.69 6.66
N ASP A 161 -5.12 -1.83 6.03
CA ASP A 161 -3.89 -2.22 6.67
C ASP A 161 -2.69 -1.77 5.84
N GLY A 162 -1.52 -2.16 6.26
CA GLY A 162 -0.26 -1.90 5.62
C GLY A 162 0.88 -2.28 6.55
N LEU A 163 2.07 -1.75 6.26
CA LEU A 163 3.26 -2.08 7.02
C LEU A 163 3.91 -0.83 7.55
N VAL A 164 4.36 -0.91 8.79
CA VAL A 164 5.40 -0.04 9.35
C VAL A 164 6.67 -0.90 9.45
N LEU A 165 7.61 -0.66 8.53
CA LEU A 165 8.94 -1.28 8.50
C LEU A 165 9.95 -0.26 8.99
N SER A 166 10.65 -0.58 10.08
CA SER A 166 11.76 0.22 10.59
C SER A 166 13.04 -0.60 10.55
N VAL A 167 14.12 -0.02 10.03
CA VAL A 167 15.47 -0.61 10.05
C VAL A 167 16.35 0.26 10.93
N LYS A 168 16.96 -0.37 11.95
CA LYS A 168 17.83 0.30 12.93
C LYS A 168 19.09 0.86 12.26
N GLN A 169 19.65 1.92 12.84
CA GLN A 169 20.87 2.57 12.34
C GLN A 169 22.09 1.64 12.28
N ASP A 170 23.08 2.06 11.49
CA ASP A 170 24.42 1.45 11.40
C ASP A 170 24.43 -0.01 10.92
N ILE A 171 23.47 -0.38 10.08
CA ILE A 171 23.44 -1.68 9.38
C ILE A 171 24.07 -1.53 7.99
N ALA A 172 25.38 -1.81 7.90
CA ALA A 172 26.16 -1.66 6.67
C ALA A 172 26.01 -2.84 5.69
N GLU A 173 25.67 -4.02 6.20
CA GLU A 173 25.31 -5.17 5.36
C GLU A 173 23.95 -4.94 4.69
N ASP A 174 23.77 -5.47 3.49
CA ASP A 174 22.51 -5.30 2.78
C ASP A 174 21.43 -6.19 3.41
N LEU A 175 20.30 -5.59 3.80
CA LEU A 175 19.15 -6.32 4.33
C LEU A 175 18.14 -6.64 3.23
N PRO A 176 17.97 -7.94 2.87
CA PRO A 176 17.09 -8.33 1.79
C PRO A 176 15.68 -8.62 2.31
N ILE A 177 14.70 -7.80 1.93
CA ILE A 177 13.30 -7.91 2.35
C ILE A 177 12.44 -8.15 1.10
N PHE A 178 11.61 -9.20 1.13
CA PHE A 178 10.72 -9.52 0.02
C PHE A 178 9.27 -9.30 0.43
N MET A 179 8.71 -8.16 0.04
CA MET A 179 7.31 -7.82 0.23
C MET A 179 6.47 -8.48 -0.87
N ILE A 180 5.58 -9.39 -0.48
CA ILE A 180 4.75 -10.16 -1.40
C ILE A 180 3.28 -9.81 -1.17
N PHE A 181 2.66 -9.17 -2.16
CA PHE A 181 1.25 -8.77 -2.16
C PHE A 181 0.43 -9.80 -2.94
N VAL A 182 -0.36 -10.58 -2.21
CA VAL A 182 -1.15 -11.67 -2.77
C VAL A 182 -2.61 -11.27 -2.83
N THR A 183 -3.17 -11.25 -4.04
CA THR A 183 -4.62 -11.19 -4.24
C THR A 183 -5.14 -12.58 -4.55
N THR A 184 -5.96 -13.13 -3.65
CA THR A 184 -6.47 -14.51 -3.79
C THR A 184 -7.63 -14.61 -4.76
N GLY A 185 -8.27 -13.49 -5.07
CA GLY A 185 -9.31 -13.36 -6.10
C GLY A 185 -10.61 -14.09 -5.78
N GLN A 186 -10.98 -14.22 -4.50
CA GLN A 186 -12.29 -14.77 -4.13
C GLN A 186 -13.47 -13.99 -4.74
N ASN A 187 -13.27 -12.69 -5.05
CA ASN A 187 -14.22 -11.78 -5.71
C ASN A 187 -13.42 -10.68 -6.46
N ASP A 188 -14.11 -9.72 -7.09
CA ASP A 188 -13.52 -8.47 -7.65
C ASP A 188 -12.99 -7.56 -6.51
N GLN A 189 -11.93 -7.98 -5.83
CA GLN A 189 -11.46 -7.37 -4.58
C GLN A 189 -10.87 -5.98 -4.85
N ALA A 190 -11.21 -5.02 -4.00
CA ALA A 190 -10.63 -3.67 -3.99
C ALA A 190 -9.85 -3.45 -2.70
N GLN A 191 -8.53 -3.36 -2.82
CA GLN A 191 -7.58 -3.26 -1.71
C GLN A 191 -6.93 -1.88 -1.72
N PHE A 192 -6.81 -1.30 -0.53
CA PHE A 192 -6.18 0.00 -0.32
C PHE A 192 -5.21 -0.15 0.84
N ASN A 193 -3.94 0.12 0.58
CA ASN A 193 -2.87 -0.08 1.54
C ASN A 193 -1.97 1.14 1.65
N ARG A 194 -1.44 1.35 2.85
CA ARG A 194 -0.42 2.38 3.12
C ARG A 194 0.76 1.75 3.82
N HIS A 195 1.94 1.91 3.27
CA HIS A 195 3.17 1.33 3.79
C HIS A 195 4.12 2.46 4.17
N TYR A 196 4.79 2.30 5.31
CA TYR A 196 5.78 3.22 5.84
C TYR A 196 7.09 2.46 6.02
N ILE A 197 8.09 2.85 5.25
CA ILE A 197 9.41 2.22 5.25
C ILE A 197 10.41 3.26 5.75
N MET A 198 11.00 2.99 6.90
CA MET A 198 11.90 3.90 7.60
C MET A 198 13.26 3.25 7.71
N LEU A 199 14.26 3.85 7.07
CA LEU A 199 15.66 3.48 7.23
C LEU A 199 16.35 4.55 8.07
N GLU A 200 16.91 4.16 9.22
CA GLU A 200 17.72 5.06 10.02
C GLU A 200 19.11 5.30 9.37
N GLN A 201 19.97 6.04 10.05
CA GLN A 201 21.25 6.49 9.50
C GLN A 201 22.20 5.33 9.18
N ASN A 202 22.98 5.49 8.10
CA ASN A 202 23.97 4.51 7.66
C ASN A 202 23.41 3.08 7.42
N VAL A 203 22.16 2.97 7.00
CA VAL A 203 21.51 1.68 6.68
C VAL A 203 21.64 1.33 5.20
N LYS A 204 21.87 0.05 4.89
CA LYS A 204 21.72 -0.50 3.54
C LYS A 204 20.62 -1.57 3.51
N ALA A 205 19.65 -1.43 2.61
CA ALA A 205 18.58 -2.40 2.43
C ALA A 205 18.20 -2.59 0.96
N THR A 206 17.77 -3.81 0.62
CA THR A 206 17.16 -4.17 -0.65
C THR A 206 15.72 -4.64 -0.39
N ILE A 207 14.75 -3.98 -1.00
CA ILE A 207 13.33 -4.37 -0.97
C ILE A 207 12.93 -4.87 -2.35
N ILE A 208 12.38 -6.08 -2.40
CA ILE A 208 11.64 -6.58 -3.55
C ILE A 208 10.15 -6.47 -3.23
N GLU A 209 9.40 -5.80 -4.09
CA GLU A 209 7.94 -5.70 -4.08
C GLU A 209 7.41 -6.61 -5.20
N ALA A 210 6.70 -7.69 -4.86
CA ALA A 210 5.99 -8.51 -5.83
C ALA A 210 4.48 -8.42 -5.62
N HIS A 211 3.76 -8.25 -6.73
CA HIS A 211 2.30 -8.34 -6.76
C HIS A 211 1.90 -9.58 -7.54
N ILE A 212 1.05 -10.42 -6.98
CA ILE A 212 0.60 -11.66 -7.62
C ILE A 212 -0.91 -11.87 -7.44
N ASN A 213 -1.52 -12.58 -8.39
CA ASN A 213 -2.86 -13.13 -8.23
C ASN A 213 -2.80 -14.65 -8.16
N LEU A 214 -3.54 -15.26 -7.23
CA LEU A 214 -3.66 -16.74 -7.19
C LEU A 214 -4.73 -17.27 -8.15
N ASN A 215 -5.50 -16.39 -8.79
CA ASN A 215 -6.46 -16.75 -9.83
C ASN A 215 -6.64 -15.59 -10.83
N ASP A 216 -7.53 -15.77 -11.81
CA ASP A 216 -7.78 -14.80 -12.90
C ASP A 216 -8.90 -13.77 -12.62
N ALA A 217 -9.40 -13.69 -11.39
CA ALA A 217 -10.42 -12.71 -11.04
C ALA A 217 -9.86 -11.28 -11.16
N PRO A 218 -10.71 -10.30 -11.55
CA PRO A 218 -10.33 -8.89 -11.50
C PRO A 218 -9.97 -8.45 -10.08
N SER A 219 -9.11 -7.44 -9.97
CA SER A 219 -8.82 -6.78 -8.71
C SER A 219 -8.46 -5.32 -8.92
N LEU A 220 -8.68 -4.50 -7.89
CA LEU A 220 -8.19 -3.13 -7.82
C LEU A 220 -7.29 -3.00 -6.60
N ASN A 221 -5.99 -2.86 -6.83
CA ASN A 221 -4.96 -2.80 -5.80
C ASN A 221 -4.37 -1.39 -5.78
N LEU A 222 -4.55 -0.66 -4.69
CA LEU A 222 -3.95 0.66 -4.49
C LEU A 222 -2.97 0.63 -3.34
N HIS A 223 -1.69 0.88 -3.63
CA HIS A 223 -0.63 0.93 -2.63
C HIS A 223 -0.06 2.34 -2.55
N HIS A 224 0.10 2.84 -1.32
CA HIS A 224 0.84 4.07 -1.07
C HIS A 224 2.06 3.78 -0.18
N PHE A 225 3.24 3.77 -0.78
CA PHE A 225 4.52 3.62 -0.10
C PHE A 225 5.06 4.99 0.31
N ASN A 226 5.35 5.14 1.60
CA ASN A 226 5.90 6.34 2.22
C ASN A 226 7.30 6.00 2.73
N TYR A 227 8.34 6.59 2.15
CA TYR A 227 9.73 6.36 2.54
C TYR A 227 10.21 7.47 3.49
N ASN A 228 10.89 7.09 4.56
CA ASN A 228 11.64 8.01 5.40
C ASN A 228 13.07 7.49 5.50
N LEU A 229 13.96 8.05 4.69
CA LEU A 229 15.33 7.58 4.56
C LEU A 229 16.26 8.60 5.22
N ASP A 230 16.87 8.23 6.35
CA ASP A 230 17.76 9.10 7.11
C ASP A 230 19.18 9.13 6.50
N ALA A 231 20.05 9.96 7.06
CA ALA A 231 21.32 10.35 6.45
C ALA A 231 22.17 9.14 6.08
N LYS A 232 22.71 9.17 4.86
CA LYS A 232 23.58 8.12 4.29
C LYS A 232 22.93 6.74 4.19
N SER A 233 21.62 6.63 4.28
CA SER A 233 20.93 5.37 3.99
C SER A 233 20.92 5.06 2.48
N ASN A 234 20.91 3.78 2.15
CA ASN A 234 20.92 3.26 0.80
C ASN A 234 19.79 2.23 0.66
N LEU A 235 18.77 2.59 -0.11
CA LEU A 235 17.65 1.71 -0.45
C LEU A 235 17.75 1.32 -1.92
N THR A 236 17.80 0.02 -2.17
CA THR A 236 17.55 -0.56 -3.50
C THR A 236 16.15 -1.16 -3.50
N HIS A 237 15.33 -0.79 -4.49
CA HIS A 237 13.94 -1.20 -4.60
C HIS A 237 13.67 -1.82 -5.98
N PHE A 238 13.14 -3.03 -5.99
CA PHE A 238 12.70 -3.72 -7.20
C PHE A 238 11.21 -4.00 -7.12
N VAL A 239 10.45 -3.63 -8.14
CA VAL A 239 9.05 -4.03 -8.29
C VAL A 239 8.98 -5.12 -9.35
N VAL A 240 8.27 -6.20 -9.06
CA VAL A 240 8.03 -7.33 -9.98
C VAL A 240 6.53 -7.56 -10.09
N ASN A 241 5.99 -7.37 -11.28
CA ASN A 241 4.58 -7.64 -11.52
C ASN A 241 4.36 -9.10 -11.94
N GLY A 242 3.60 -9.84 -11.14
CA GLY A 242 3.08 -11.18 -11.46
C GLY A 242 1.55 -11.21 -11.53
N GLU A 243 0.89 -10.06 -11.56
CA GLU A 243 -0.57 -9.99 -11.61
C GLU A 243 -1.15 -10.41 -12.97
N ASN A 244 -2.39 -10.87 -12.94
CA ASN A 244 -3.14 -11.26 -14.12
C ASN A 244 -3.59 -10.02 -14.94
N LYS A 245 -4.08 -10.25 -16.17
CA LYS A 245 -4.47 -9.17 -17.10
C LYS A 245 -5.71 -8.37 -16.68
N SER A 246 -6.48 -8.87 -15.72
CA SER A 246 -7.70 -8.24 -15.22
C SER A 246 -7.47 -7.47 -13.91
N ALA A 247 -6.27 -7.59 -13.33
CA ALA A 247 -5.85 -6.79 -12.19
C ALA A 247 -5.54 -5.36 -12.63
N THR A 248 -5.88 -4.40 -11.76
CA THR A 248 -5.46 -3.02 -11.85
C THR A 248 -4.66 -2.68 -10.61
N ASN A 249 -3.37 -2.43 -10.78
CA ASN A 249 -2.48 -2.04 -9.71
C ASN A 249 -2.02 -0.59 -9.89
N ILE A 250 -2.21 0.21 -8.86
CA ILE A 250 -1.88 1.63 -8.82
C ILE A 250 -1.02 1.86 -7.57
N CYS A 251 0.29 1.94 -7.79
CA CYS A 251 1.25 2.28 -6.73
C CYS A 251 1.58 3.78 -6.77
N ARG A 252 1.58 4.40 -5.60
CA ARG A 252 2.18 5.70 -5.35
C ARG A 252 3.33 5.51 -4.39
N THR A 253 4.47 6.12 -4.70
CA THR A 253 5.60 6.22 -3.78
C THR A 253 5.89 7.69 -3.52
N ASP A 254 5.99 8.06 -2.26
CA ASP A 254 6.53 9.35 -1.83
C ASP A 254 7.57 9.14 -0.71
N GLY A 255 8.34 10.18 -0.40
CA GLY A 255 9.32 10.05 0.66
C GLY A 255 9.95 11.35 1.13
N VAL A 256 10.54 11.27 2.32
CA VAL A 256 11.42 12.27 2.91
C VAL A 256 12.82 11.68 2.93
N TYR A 257 13.77 12.42 2.38
CA TYR A 257 15.16 11.98 2.21
C TYR A 257 16.10 12.97 2.89
N ALA A 258 16.91 12.47 3.82
CA ALA A 258 17.95 13.25 4.47
C ALA A 258 19.22 13.38 3.60
N ASP A 259 20.30 13.93 4.18
CA ASP A 259 21.55 14.15 3.47
C ASP A 259 22.18 12.83 3.01
N LYS A 260 22.68 12.80 1.77
CA LYS A 260 23.41 11.66 1.16
C LYS A 260 22.64 10.33 1.10
N VAL A 261 21.31 10.38 1.05
CA VAL A 261 20.48 9.20 0.73
C VAL A 261 20.77 8.72 -0.69
N ILE A 262 20.83 7.40 -0.86
CA ILE A 262 20.84 6.73 -2.17
C ILE A 262 19.54 5.93 -2.29
N LEU A 263 18.77 6.21 -3.34
CA LEU A 263 17.58 5.44 -3.69
C LEU A 263 17.70 4.96 -5.14
N ASN A 264 17.82 3.65 -5.31
CA ASN A 264 17.78 2.99 -6.62
C ASN A 264 16.45 2.26 -6.73
N SER A 265 15.58 2.65 -7.66
CA SER A 265 14.26 2.01 -7.84
C SER A 265 14.09 1.54 -9.28
N THR A 266 13.72 0.27 -9.45
CA THR A 266 13.49 -0.35 -10.76
C THR A 266 12.16 -1.10 -10.72
N ALA A 267 11.29 -0.87 -11.70
CA ALA A 267 10.04 -1.61 -11.85
C ALA A 267 10.10 -2.49 -13.10
N LEU A 268 9.81 -3.78 -12.93
CA LEU A 268 9.74 -4.79 -13.97
C LEU A 268 8.25 -5.12 -14.19
N SER A 269 7.74 -4.67 -15.33
CA SER A 269 6.35 -4.85 -15.77
C SER A 269 6.20 -5.99 -16.75
#